data_AF-A0A2X2U1C4-F1
#
_entry.id   AF-A0A2X2U1C4-F1
#
_cell.length_a   1.000
_cell.length_b   1.000
_cell.length_c   1.000
_cell.angle_alpha   90.00
_cell.angle_beta   90.00
_cell.angle_gamma   90.00
#
_symmetry.space_group_name_H-M   'P 1'
#
loop_
_entity.id
_entity.type
_entity.pdbx_description
1 polymer ?
#
loop_
_entity_poly.entity_id
_entity_poly.type
_entity_poly.pdbx_seq_one_letter_code
_entity_poly.pdbx_strand_id
1 'polypeptide(L)'
;MKLKIVGSGGMFLIPNPFCKCSVCYDADVLIIGLVSDDGILKDGSKLDSAPFRDDMFTLDEMMEIKRAYRIKRIIITHIDEYWGKSYAYYREFEKKLDNVSFAYDGMEIVL
;
A
#
# COMPACT_ATOMS: atom_id res chain seq x y z
N MET A 1 -10.15 18.59 -2.84
CA MET A 1 -9.50 18.40 -4.18
C MET A 1 -9.95 17.05 -4.74
N LYS A 2 -10.00 16.82 -6.06
CA LYS A 2 -10.37 15.50 -6.63
C LYS A 2 -9.18 14.90 -7.40
N LEU A 3 -8.80 13.68 -7.04
CA LEU A 3 -7.78 12.90 -7.74
C LEU A 3 -8.44 11.68 -8.40
N LYS A 4 -7.95 11.25 -9.57
CA LYS A 4 -8.40 10.04 -10.25
C LYS A 4 -7.21 9.12 -10.50
N ILE A 5 -7.30 7.88 -10.02
CA ILE A 5 -6.32 6.83 -10.34
C ILE A 5 -6.71 6.26 -11.70
N VAL A 6 -5.91 6.56 -12.72
CA VAL A 6 -6.16 6.12 -14.10
C VAL A 6 -5.70 4.68 -14.36
N GLY A 7 -4.83 4.15 -13.51
CA GLY A 7 -4.40 2.76 -13.48
C GLY A 7 -3.62 2.47 -12.19
N SER A 8 -3.78 1.28 -11.60
CA SER A 8 -3.08 0.85 -10.38
C SER A 8 -1.93 -0.15 -10.61
N GLY A 9 -1.69 -0.55 -11.86
CA GLY A 9 -0.62 -1.49 -12.26
C GLY A 9 0.63 -0.80 -12.84
N GLY A 10 1.81 -1.40 -12.61
CA GLY A 10 3.12 -0.92 -13.09
C GLY A 10 4.28 -1.43 -12.23
N MET A 11 5.50 -1.52 -12.80
CA MET A 11 6.71 -2.03 -12.16
C MET A 11 7.77 -0.93 -12.01
N PHE A 12 8.07 -0.51 -10.78
CA PHE A 12 9.36 -0.06 -10.21
C PHE A 12 9.17 0.84 -8.96
N LEU A 13 10.20 0.83 -8.11
CA LEU A 13 10.36 1.45 -6.79
C LEU A 13 9.77 2.87 -6.63
N ILE A 14 8.84 3.01 -5.68
CA ILE A 14 8.39 4.31 -5.13
C ILE A 14 9.49 4.82 -4.19
N PRO A 15 9.82 6.12 -4.16
CA PRO A 15 10.76 6.67 -3.19
C PRO A 15 10.36 6.28 -1.76
N ASN A 16 11.34 5.79 -1.02
CA ASN A 16 11.15 5.24 0.31
C ASN A 16 10.47 6.27 1.25
N PRO A 17 9.28 5.99 1.83
CA PRO A 17 8.57 6.87 2.75
C PRO A 17 9.32 7.10 4.07
N PHE A 18 10.41 6.37 4.32
CA PHE A 18 11.35 6.64 5.41
C PHE A 18 12.37 7.75 5.08
N CYS A 19 12.22 8.48 3.98
CA CYS A 19 13.11 9.58 3.60
C CYS A 19 13.10 10.81 4.55
N LYS A 20 12.37 10.75 5.68
CA LYS A 20 12.25 11.82 6.70
C LYS A 20 11.88 13.19 6.10
N CYS A 21 11.15 13.18 4.99
CA CYS A 21 10.77 14.39 4.28
C CYS A 21 9.68 15.15 5.05
N SER A 22 9.82 16.47 5.18
CA SER A 22 8.83 17.33 5.85
C SER A 22 7.47 17.32 5.16
N VAL A 23 7.44 17.07 3.84
CA VAL A 23 6.21 17.02 3.03
C VAL A 23 5.33 15.81 3.37
N CYS A 24 5.89 14.76 3.96
CA CYS A 24 5.12 13.56 4.32
C CYS A 24 4.28 13.75 5.59
N TYR A 25 4.62 14.71 6.45
CA TYR A 25 3.88 14.97 7.67
C TYR A 25 2.52 15.60 7.39
N ASP A 26 1.49 15.14 8.11
CA ASP A 26 0.12 15.64 8.05
C ASP A 26 -0.55 15.53 6.66
N ALA A 27 0.02 14.70 5.78
CA ALA A 27 -0.55 14.46 4.46
C ALA A 27 -1.99 13.91 4.58
N ASP A 28 -2.90 14.45 3.77
CA ASP A 28 -4.28 13.97 3.72
C ASP A 28 -4.36 12.54 3.19
N VAL A 29 -3.56 12.22 2.16
CA VAL A 29 -3.51 10.90 1.54
C VAL A 29 -2.08 10.50 1.21
N LEU A 30 -1.70 9.26 1.55
CA LEU A 30 -0.55 8.56 1.01
C LEU A 30 -1.00 7.48 0.03
N ILE A 31 -0.44 7.52 -1.18
CA ILE A 31 -0.60 6.45 -2.17
C ILE A 31 0.69 5.63 -2.16
N ILE A 32 0.60 4.34 -1.84
CA ILE A 32 1.75 3.44 -1.66
C ILE A 32 1.51 2.11 -2.37
N GLY A 33 2.53 1.53 -2.95
CA GLY A 33 2.47 0.24 -3.65
C GLY A 33 3.14 -0.88 -2.88
N LEU A 34 2.98 -2.11 -3.38
CA LEU A 34 3.79 -3.27 -2.96
C LEU A 34 3.70 -3.58 -1.45
N VAL A 35 2.48 -3.49 -0.91
CA VAL A 35 2.21 -3.83 0.50
C VAL A 35 1.69 -5.26 0.59
N SER A 36 2.43 -6.12 1.27
CA SER A 36 1.97 -7.44 1.72
C SER A 36 1.16 -7.31 2.99
N ASP A 37 -0.01 -7.94 3.03
CA ASP A 37 -0.92 -7.91 4.17
C ASP A 37 -0.52 -8.88 5.30
N ASP A 38 0.03 -10.06 4.97
CA ASP A 38 0.44 -11.09 5.94
C ASP A 38 1.91 -11.54 5.79
N GLY A 39 2.65 -10.96 4.85
CA GLY A 39 4.05 -11.33 4.61
C GLY A 39 4.23 -12.71 4.00
N ILE A 40 3.18 -13.31 3.43
CA ILE A 40 3.23 -14.64 2.79
C ILE A 40 3.12 -14.50 1.28
N LEU A 41 4.04 -15.18 0.57
CA LEU A 41 4.01 -15.27 -0.89
C LEU A 41 3.04 -16.36 -1.34
N LYS A 42 2.67 -16.32 -2.63
CA LYS A 42 1.74 -17.26 -3.27
C LYS A 42 2.15 -18.73 -3.13
N ASP A 43 3.45 -19.00 -3.04
CA ASP A 43 4.01 -20.34 -2.85
C ASP A 43 4.07 -20.78 -1.37
N GLY A 44 3.63 -19.92 -0.45
CA GLY A 44 3.65 -20.15 1.00
C GLY A 44 4.96 -19.77 1.69
N SER A 45 5.98 -19.30 0.94
CA SER A 45 7.22 -18.79 1.53
C SER A 45 7.01 -17.42 2.18
N LYS A 46 7.92 -17.05 3.09
CA LYS A 46 7.86 -15.76 3.78
C LYS A 46 8.52 -14.67 2.96
N LEU A 47 7.91 -13.50 2.93
CA LEU A 47 8.46 -12.29 2.31
C LEU A 47 9.85 -11.95 2.89
N ASP A 48 10.09 -12.17 4.18
CA ASP A 48 11.40 -11.95 4.82
C ASP A 48 12.55 -12.79 4.23
N SER A 49 12.23 -13.90 3.58
CA SER A 49 13.21 -14.75 2.89
C SER A 49 13.32 -14.46 1.39
N ALA A 50 12.52 -13.53 0.88
CA ALA A 50 12.49 -13.21 -0.55
C ALA A 50 13.68 -12.32 -0.95
N PRO A 51 14.28 -12.51 -2.13
CA PRO A 51 15.39 -11.69 -2.61
C PRO A 51 15.01 -10.23 -2.87
N PHE A 52 13.72 -9.92 -2.92
CA PHE A 52 13.15 -8.59 -3.15
C PHE A 52 12.50 -7.99 -1.90
N ARG A 53 12.76 -8.54 -0.69
CA ARG A 53 12.17 -8.08 0.58
C ARG A 53 12.29 -6.57 0.79
N ASP A 54 13.44 -5.99 0.45
CA ASP A 54 13.74 -4.58 0.69
C ASP A 54 12.93 -3.64 -0.22
N ASP A 55 12.33 -4.17 -1.28
CA ASP A 55 11.49 -3.43 -2.22
C ASP A 55 10.00 -3.46 -1.84
N MET A 56 9.65 -4.19 -0.77
CA MET A 56 8.26 -4.46 -0.37
C MET A 56 7.98 -3.89 1.03
N PHE A 57 6.74 -3.46 1.24
CA PHE A 57 6.24 -3.13 2.56
C PHE A 57 5.39 -4.26 3.12
N THR A 58 5.36 -4.38 4.43
CA THR A 58 4.32 -5.08 5.16
C THR A 58 3.23 -4.10 5.61
N LEU A 59 2.04 -4.62 5.89
CA LEU A 59 0.96 -3.82 6.43
C LEU A 59 1.36 -3.13 7.75
N ASP A 60 2.12 -3.81 8.60
CA ASP A 60 2.60 -3.26 9.87
C ASP A 60 3.55 -2.08 9.66
N GLU A 61 4.53 -2.21 8.77
CA GLU A 61 5.43 -1.10 8.40
C GLU A 61 4.65 0.09 7.83
N MET A 62 3.66 -0.19 6.97
CA MET A 62 2.79 0.83 6.38
C MET A 62 1.93 1.53 7.46
N MET A 63 1.40 0.80 8.44
CA MET A 63 0.65 1.38 9.55
C MET A 63 1.55 2.22 10.47
N GLU A 64 2.81 1.80 10.65
CA GLU A 64 3.79 2.60 11.37
C GLU A 64 4.08 3.93 10.65
N ILE A 65 4.24 3.92 9.32
CA ILE A 65 4.38 5.12 8.50
C ILE A 65 3.15 6.03 8.68
N LYS A 66 1.93 5.48 8.59
CA LYS A 66 0.68 6.23 8.79
C LYS A 66 0.71 7.00 10.12
N ARG A 67 1.09 6.31 11.19
CA ARG A 67 1.15 6.85 12.55
C ARG A 67 2.27 7.88 12.71
N ALA A 68 3.49 7.55 12.27
CA ALA A 68 4.67 8.38 12.45
C ALA A 68 4.55 9.75 11.76
N TYR A 69 3.93 9.77 10.58
CA TYR A 69 3.73 10.98 9.79
C TYR A 69 2.32 11.60 9.93
N ARG A 70 1.44 11.04 10.78
CA ARG A 70 0.06 11.51 10.99
C ARG A 70 -0.76 11.59 9.70
N ILE A 71 -0.58 10.59 8.83
CA ILE A 71 -1.27 10.51 7.55
C ILE A 71 -2.73 10.15 7.80
N LYS A 72 -3.66 10.92 7.22
CA LYS A 72 -5.10 10.73 7.49
C LYS A 72 -5.65 9.49 6.79
N ARG A 73 -5.25 9.23 5.54
CA ARG A 73 -5.72 8.10 4.74
C ARG A 73 -4.59 7.47 3.91
N ILE A 74 -4.63 6.15 3.77
CA ILE A 74 -3.74 5.41 2.87
C ILE A 74 -4.53 4.78 1.73
N ILE A 75 -3.93 4.78 0.54
CA ILE A 75 -4.42 4.05 -0.62
C ILE A 75 -3.31 3.13 -1.12
N ILE A 76 -3.55 1.83 -1.03
CA ILE A 76 -2.62 0.79 -1.46
C ILE A 76 -2.87 0.51 -2.94
N THR A 77 -1.87 0.71 -3.78
CA THR A 77 -1.86 0.39 -5.22
C THR A 77 -0.87 -0.75 -5.49
N HIS A 78 -0.64 -1.12 -6.76
CA HIS A 78 0.34 -2.14 -7.14
C HIS A 78 0.15 -3.44 -6.33
N ILE A 79 -1.09 -3.96 -6.32
CA ILE A 79 -1.38 -5.27 -5.75
C ILE A 79 -0.76 -6.31 -6.68
N ASP A 80 0.26 -6.99 -6.16
CA ASP A 80 1.10 -7.87 -6.96
C ASP A 80 0.61 -9.33 -6.93
N GLU A 81 0.94 -10.09 -7.98
CA GLU A 81 0.64 -11.50 -8.07
C GLU A 81 1.44 -12.34 -7.06
N TYR A 82 2.56 -11.81 -6.56
CA TYR A 82 3.36 -12.43 -5.49
C TYR A 82 2.54 -12.79 -4.26
N TRP A 83 1.44 -12.08 -3.97
CA TRP A 83 0.59 -12.33 -2.81
C TRP A 83 -0.41 -13.47 -3.01
N GLY A 84 -0.67 -13.87 -4.26
CA GLY A 84 -1.65 -14.93 -4.57
C GLY A 84 -3.09 -14.60 -4.20
N LYS A 85 -3.41 -13.32 -3.95
CA LYS A 85 -4.71 -12.85 -3.46
C LYS A 85 -5.45 -12.09 -4.54
N SER A 86 -6.76 -12.31 -4.63
CA SER A 86 -7.62 -11.60 -5.57
C SER A 86 -7.97 -10.20 -5.05
N TYR A 87 -8.38 -9.30 -5.94
CA TYR A 87 -8.92 -8.01 -5.51
C TYR A 87 -10.15 -8.15 -4.60
N ALA A 88 -10.99 -9.17 -4.82
CA ALA A 88 -12.14 -9.46 -3.96
C ALA A 88 -11.73 -9.76 -2.51
N TYR A 89 -10.59 -10.43 -2.30
CA TYR A 89 -10.03 -10.62 -0.97
C TYR A 89 -9.73 -9.25 -0.31
N TYR A 90 -9.02 -8.38 -1.03
CA TYR A 90 -8.62 -7.07 -0.51
C TYR A 90 -9.81 -6.15 -0.22
N ARG A 91 -10.89 -6.25 -1.02
CA ARG A 91 -12.16 -5.55 -0.76
C ARG A 91 -12.86 -5.97 0.54
N GLU A 92 -12.70 -7.21 0.97
CA GLU A 92 -13.21 -7.66 2.27
C GLU A 92 -12.22 -7.33 3.39
N PHE A 93 -10.93 -7.42 3.11
CA PHE A 93 -9.87 -7.10 4.05
C PHE A 93 -9.87 -5.61 4.43
N GLU A 94 -10.07 -4.70 3.46
CA GLU A 94 -10.05 -3.24 3.69
C GLU A 94 -11.08 -2.79 4.74
N LYS A 95 -12.20 -3.52 4.88
CA LYS A 95 -13.25 -3.20 5.87
C LYS A 95 -12.76 -3.32 7.32
N LYS A 96 -11.64 -4.02 7.54
CA LYS A 96 -11.02 -4.20 8.86
C LYS A 96 -9.97 -3.12 9.17
N LEU A 97 -9.64 -2.27 8.20
CA LEU A 97 -8.58 -1.28 8.30
C LEU A 97 -9.17 0.12 8.45
N ASP A 98 -8.61 0.91 9.37
CA ASP A 98 -9.02 2.30 9.54
C ASP A 98 -8.40 3.18 8.45
N ASN A 99 -9.23 3.85 7.65
CA ASN A 99 -8.81 4.80 6.62
C ASN A 99 -7.73 4.26 5.66
N VAL A 100 -7.81 2.97 5.31
CA VAL A 100 -7.01 2.34 4.27
C VAL A 100 -7.95 1.86 3.16
N SER A 101 -7.55 2.01 1.91
CA SER A 101 -8.30 1.51 0.75
C SER A 101 -7.36 0.84 -0.23
N PHE A 102 -7.82 -0.18 -0.94
CA PHE A 102 -7.08 -0.73 -2.06
C PHE A 102 -7.53 -0.07 -3.37
N ALA A 103 -6.56 0.40 -4.15
CA ALA A 103 -6.80 1.09 -5.41
C ALA A 103 -7.26 0.12 -6.50
N TYR A 104 -8.09 0.63 -7.38
CA TYR A 104 -8.54 -0.03 -8.59
C TYR A 104 -8.62 0.98 -9.72
N ASP A 105 -8.57 0.48 -10.95
CA ASP A 105 -8.61 1.32 -12.13
C ASP A 105 -9.90 2.14 -12.18
N GLY A 106 -9.75 3.45 -12.38
CA GLY A 106 -10.87 4.40 -12.39
C GLY A 106 -11.34 4.84 -11.01
N MET A 107 -10.68 4.44 -9.93
CA MET A 107 -10.98 4.93 -8.58
C MET A 107 -10.89 6.46 -8.51
N GLU A 108 -11.94 7.08 -7.97
CA GLU A 108 -11.96 8.51 -7.69
C GLU A 108 -11.74 8.76 -6.19
N ILE A 109 -10.85 9.69 -5.88
CA ILE A 109 -10.51 10.08 -4.52
C ILE A 109 -10.95 11.52 -4.31
N VAL A 110 -11.81 11.71 -3.33
CA VAL A 110 -12.23 13.02 -2.85
C VAL A 110 -11.47 13.30 -1.55
N LEU A 111 -10.74 14.40 -1.55
CA LEU A 111 -9.99 14.94 -0.41
C LEU A 111 -10.77 16.08 0.23
#